data_AF-A0A5E8H8R8-F1
#
_entry.id   AF-A0A5E8H8R8-F1
#
_cell.length_a   1.000
_cell.length_b   1.000
_cell.length_c   1.000
_cell.angle_alpha   90.00
_cell.angle_beta   90.00
_cell.angle_gamma   90.00
#
_symmetry.space_group_name_H-M   'P 1'
#
loop_
_entity.id
_entity.type
_entity.pdbx_description
1 polymer ?
#
loop_
_entity_poly.entity_id
_entity_poly.type
_entity_poly.pdbx_seq_one_letter_code
_entity_poly.pdbx_strand_id
1 'polypeptide(L)'
;MKEDVLETIGADWLLQKPSVYVKTNLKYRPPKESIDFDIQKDNIYSDIDILSLNINNLDIVTILNCKSWMDGFDCKKFDEMLKDSSNHEKEFGGKEYWKHFRELISPKWNKGFIQRIKEENKNFKNIKYIILSLYAKNKESILEWQKNQIILQNFKNENINLLSIEILELKDLIKDINIKSSDYVENSDFIRMIQILKASRILN
;
A
#
# COMPACT_ATOMS: atom_id res chain seq x y z
N MET A 1 0.17 -15.49 -5.06
CA MET A 1 -1.17 -16.13 -5.11
C MET A 1 -2.14 -15.56 -4.09
N LYS A 2 -1.90 -15.62 -2.77
CA LYS A 2 -2.83 -14.98 -1.79
C LYS A 2 -2.76 -13.46 -1.81
N GLU A 3 -1.57 -12.91 -2.00
CA GLU A 3 -1.34 -11.46 -2.13
C GLU A 3 -1.98 -10.94 -3.42
N ASP A 4 -1.79 -11.63 -4.55
CA ASP A 4 -2.39 -11.29 -5.85
C ASP A 4 -3.94 -11.23 -5.80
N VAL A 5 -4.57 -12.11 -5.00
CA VAL A 5 -6.02 -12.07 -4.76
C VAL A 5 -6.40 -10.82 -3.96
N LEU A 6 -5.63 -10.49 -2.91
CA LEU A 6 -5.86 -9.30 -2.11
C LEU A 6 -5.63 -8.01 -2.92
N GLU A 7 -4.65 -8.02 -3.82
CA GLU A 7 -4.40 -6.94 -4.79
C GLU A 7 -5.58 -6.75 -5.73
N THR A 8 -6.11 -7.83 -6.29
CA THR A 8 -7.28 -7.80 -7.17
C THR A 8 -8.49 -7.21 -6.43
N ILE A 9 -8.76 -7.68 -5.22
CA ILE A 9 -9.86 -7.17 -4.38
C ILE A 9 -9.67 -5.68 -4.05
N GLY A 10 -8.45 -5.28 -3.67
CA GLY A 10 -8.11 -3.89 -3.37
C GLY A 10 -8.30 -2.97 -4.58
N ALA A 11 -7.91 -3.43 -5.77
CA ALA A 11 -8.05 -2.69 -7.02
C ALA A 11 -9.52 -2.48 -7.39
N ASP A 12 -10.33 -3.54 -7.31
CA ASP A 12 -11.76 -3.47 -7.59
C ASP A 12 -12.52 -2.56 -6.62
N TRP A 13 -12.13 -2.56 -5.34
CA TRP A 13 -12.68 -1.62 -4.36
C TRP A 13 -12.32 -0.15 -4.63
N LEU A 14 -11.14 0.11 -5.20
CA LEU A 14 -10.78 1.46 -5.63
C LEU A 14 -11.55 1.89 -6.88
N LEU A 15 -11.74 0.99 -7.84
CA LEU A 15 -12.44 1.27 -9.11
C LEU A 15 -13.93 1.60 -8.93
N GLN A 16 -14.55 1.17 -7.84
CA GLN A 16 -15.92 1.61 -7.47
C GLN A 16 -16.02 3.11 -7.19
N LYS A 17 -14.91 3.78 -6.86
CA LYS A 17 -14.92 5.21 -6.56
C LYS A 17 -14.96 5.99 -7.89
N PRO A 18 -15.89 6.94 -8.05
CA PRO A 18 -15.98 7.72 -9.26
C PRO A 18 -14.66 8.41 -9.61
N SER A 19 -14.32 8.43 -10.90
CA SER A 19 -13.13 9.14 -11.41
C SER A 19 -11.78 8.58 -10.91
N VAL A 20 -11.78 7.35 -10.36
CA VAL A 20 -10.55 6.68 -9.92
C VAL A 20 -10.03 5.73 -11.00
N TYR A 21 -8.73 5.81 -11.25
CA TYR A 21 -7.97 4.88 -12.08
C TYR A 21 -6.97 4.13 -11.21
N VAL A 22 -6.75 2.86 -11.53
CA VAL A 22 -5.88 1.97 -10.76
C VAL A 22 -4.83 1.35 -11.67
N LYS A 23 -3.61 1.25 -11.17
CA LYS A 23 -2.54 0.41 -11.73
C LYS A 23 -2.00 -0.49 -10.64
N THR A 24 -1.69 -1.74 -10.99
CA THR A 24 -1.14 -2.72 -10.05
C THR A 24 0.26 -3.15 -10.45
N ASN A 25 1.00 -3.75 -9.50
CA ASN A 25 2.30 -4.37 -9.75
C ASN A 25 3.33 -3.45 -10.44
N LEU A 26 3.45 -2.21 -9.97
CA LEU A 26 4.38 -1.24 -10.54
C LEU A 26 5.78 -1.46 -9.99
N LYS A 27 6.64 -2.08 -10.81
CA LYS A 27 8.01 -2.37 -10.44
C LYS A 27 8.83 -1.09 -10.25
N TYR A 28 9.58 -1.01 -9.16
CA TYR A 28 10.55 0.05 -8.87
C TYR A 28 11.78 -0.50 -8.17
N ARG A 29 12.87 0.26 -8.21
CA ARG A 29 14.10 0.02 -7.46
C ARG A 29 14.86 1.34 -7.32
N PRO A 30 15.87 1.43 -6.44
CA PRO A 30 16.65 2.65 -6.30
C PRO A 30 17.33 3.02 -7.63
N PRO A 31 17.45 4.32 -7.96
CA PRO A 31 18.33 4.77 -9.03
C PRO A 31 19.76 4.29 -8.79
N LYS A 32 20.46 3.87 -9.85
CA LYS A 32 21.84 3.35 -9.73
C LYS A 32 22.82 4.41 -9.23
N GLU A 33 22.48 5.68 -9.44
CA GLU A 33 23.24 6.85 -9.03
C GLU A 33 22.95 7.28 -7.58
N SER A 34 22.09 6.53 -6.85
CA SER A 34 21.82 6.82 -5.44
C SER A 34 23.07 6.59 -4.60
N ILE A 35 23.24 7.42 -3.56
CA ILE A 35 24.23 7.18 -2.52
C ILE A 35 23.97 5.82 -1.87
N ASP A 36 25.04 5.08 -1.59
CA ASP A 36 25.00 3.73 -1.01
C ASP A 36 24.24 2.68 -1.82
N PHE A 37 24.14 2.85 -3.15
CA PHE A 37 23.63 1.80 -4.04
C PHE A 37 24.53 0.57 -3.98
N ASP A 38 23.97 -0.56 -3.55
CA ASP A 38 24.61 -1.86 -3.48
C ASP A 38 24.02 -2.75 -4.57
N ILE A 39 24.84 -3.12 -5.56
CA ILE A 39 24.39 -3.93 -6.70
C ILE A 39 23.82 -5.30 -6.30
N GLN A 40 24.27 -5.89 -5.19
CA GLN A 40 23.78 -7.19 -4.74
C GLN A 40 22.42 -7.06 -4.05
N LYS A 41 22.18 -5.94 -3.34
CA LYS A 41 20.96 -5.73 -2.54
C LYS A 41 19.87 -4.93 -3.28
N ASP A 42 20.25 -3.99 -4.13
CA ASP A 42 19.34 -2.98 -4.72
C ASP A 42 19.00 -3.24 -6.19
N ASN A 43 19.57 -4.26 -6.83
CA ASN A 43 19.28 -4.58 -8.23
C ASN A 43 17.98 -5.37 -8.41
N ILE A 44 17.43 -5.93 -7.33
CA ILE A 44 16.15 -6.65 -7.30
C ILE A 44 15.01 -5.63 -7.26
N TYR A 45 13.97 -5.82 -8.06
CA TYR A 45 12.80 -4.94 -8.02
C TYR A 45 11.96 -5.16 -6.76
N SER A 46 11.35 -4.07 -6.29
CA SER A 46 10.16 -4.10 -5.44
C SER A 46 8.96 -3.66 -6.26
N ASP A 47 7.77 -3.95 -5.79
CA ASP A 47 6.54 -3.60 -6.50
C ASP A 47 5.71 -2.64 -5.64
N ILE A 48 5.05 -1.68 -6.29
CA ILE A 48 3.90 -0.98 -5.72
C ILE A 48 2.70 -1.84 -6.06
N ASP A 49 2.13 -2.50 -5.06
CA ASP A 49 1.06 -3.48 -5.27
C ASP A 49 -0.14 -2.83 -5.98
N ILE A 50 -0.58 -1.65 -5.50
CA ILE A 50 -1.63 -0.87 -6.15
C ILE A 50 -1.35 0.64 -6.00
N LEU A 51 -1.40 1.36 -7.12
CA LEU A 51 -1.45 2.81 -7.20
C LEU A 51 -2.82 3.24 -7.72
N SER A 52 -3.49 4.15 -7.01
CA SER A 52 -4.73 4.77 -7.48
C SER A 52 -4.60 6.27 -7.64
N LEU A 53 -5.20 6.79 -8.70
CA LEU A 53 -5.25 8.20 -9.07
C LEU A 53 -6.71 8.63 -9.20
N ASN A 54 -7.08 9.78 -8.66
CA ASN A 54 -8.39 10.39 -8.93
C ASN A 54 -8.21 11.55 -9.92
N ILE A 55 -8.85 11.50 -11.09
CA ILE A 55 -8.68 12.56 -12.11
C ILE A 55 -9.21 13.92 -11.66
N ASN A 56 -10.12 13.96 -10.70
CA ASN A 56 -10.61 15.20 -10.11
C ASN A 56 -9.65 15.76 -9.05
N ASN A 57 -8.66 14.98 -8.61
CA ASN A 57 -7.63 15.41 -7.69
C ASN A 57 -6.30 14.66 -7.94
N LEU A 58 -5.56 15.13 -8.94
CA LEU A 58 -4.25 14.56 -9.31
C LEU A 58 -3.13 14.93 -8.32
N ASP A 59 -3.39 15.78 -7.33
CA ASP A 59 -2.39 16.18 -6.35
C ASP A 59 -2.14 15.10 -5.29
N ILE A 60 -3.13 14.21 -5.08
CA ILE A 60 -3.08 13.11 -4.13
C ILE A 60 -3.08 11.77 -4.87
N VAL A 61 -2.15 10.89 -4.52
CA VAL A 61 -2.20 9.48 -4.90
C VAL A 61 -2.48 8.62 -3.69
N THR A 62 -3.18 7.50 -3.90
CA THR A 62 -3.34 6.47 -2.87
C THR A 62 -2.54 5.24 -3.24
N ILE A 63 -1.75 4.75 -2.30
CA ILE A 63 -0.97 3.53 -2.42
C ILE A 63 -1.61 2.49 -1.51
N LEU A 64 -1.95 1.33 -2.07
CA LEU A 64 -2.33 0.16 -1.28
C LEU A 64 -1.17 -0.84 -1.34
N ASN A 65 -0.59 -1.13 -0.19
CA ASN A 65 0.43 -2.16 -0.01
C ASN A 65 -0.25 -3.37 0.66
N CYS A 66 -0.37 -4.47 -0.08
CA CYS A 66 -1.10 -5.67 0.31
C CYS A 66 -0.22 -6.59 1.15
N LYS A 67 -0.76 -7.08 2.27
CA LYS A 67 -0.06 -8.00 3.18
C LYS A 67 -0.99 -9.16 3.54
N SER A 68 -0.90 -10.25 2.78
CA SER A 68 -1.81 -11.39 2.91
C SER A 68 -1.38 -12.42 3.97
N TRP A 69 -0.81 -11.97 5.10
CA TRP A 69 -0.33 -12.88 6.15
C TRP A 69 -1.50 -13.52 6.90
N MET A 70 -1.46 -14.84 7.04
CA MET A 70 -2.53 -15.62 7.70
C MET A 70 -2.66 -15.29 9.19
N ASP A 71 -1.54 -14.94 9.84
CA ASP A 71 -1.52 -14.51 11.24
C ASP A 71 -1.83 -13.02 11.41
N GLY A 72 -2.28 -12.37 10.34
CA GLY A 72 -2.58 -10.95 10.31
C GLY A 72 -1.34 -10.06 10.29
N PHE A 73 -1.57 -8.76 10.11
CA PHE A 73 -0.54 -7.74 10.17
C PHE A 73 -0.38 -7.23 11.61
N ASP A 74 0.77 -7.49 12.24
CA ASP A 74 1.06 -7.01 13.59
C ASP A 74 1.79 -5.65 13.53
N CYS A 75 1.04 -4.58 13.77
CA CYS A 75 1.57 -3.21 13.63
C CYS A 75 2.64 -2.92 14.68
N LYS A 76 2.48 -3.42 15.91
CA LYS A 76 3.42 -3.19 17.01
C LYS A 76 4.75 -3.88 16.72
N LYS A 77 4.69 -5.14 16.29
CA LYS A 77 5.88 -5.90 15.92
C LYS A 77 6.71 -5.18 14.85
N PHE A 78 6.07 -4.71 13.78
CA PHE A 78 6.78 -3.99 12.73
C PHE A 78 7.23 -2.59 13.18
N ASP A 79 6.47 -1.88 14.03
CA ASP A 79 6.93 -0.62 14.62
C ASP A 79 8.26 -0.80 15.38
N GLU A 80 8.32 -1.78 16.27
CA GLU A 80 9.53 -2.09 17.06
C GLU A 80 10.73 -2.45 16.17
N MET A 81 10.48 -3.16 15.07
CA MET A 81 11.52 -3.65 14.17
C MET A 81 11.99 -2.62 13.15
N LEU A 82 11.16 -1.63 12.80
CA LEU A 82 11.50 -0.57 11.86
C LEU A 82 12.07 0.69 12.54
N LYS A 83 11.88 0.85 13.85
CA LYS A 83 12.43 1.99 14.62
C LYS A 83 13.92 1.88 14.90
N ASP A 84 14.47 0.67 14.95
CA ASP A 84 15.86 0.42 15.28
C ASP A 84 16.57 -0.27 14.12
N SER A 85 17.55 0.40 13.53
CA SER A 85 18.31 -0.11 12.39
C SER A 85 19.04 -1.42 12.68
N SER A 86 19.34 -1.73 13.95
CA SER A 86 19.94 -3.01 14.34
C SER A 86 18.97 -4.19 14.13
N ASN A 87 17.67 -3.93 14.06
CA ASN A 87 16.65 -4.95 13.79
C ASN A 87 16.39 -5.18 12.29
N HIS A 88 16.93 -4.33 11.41
CA HIS A 88 16.65 -4.41 9.98
C HIS A 88 17.03 -5.79 9.41
N GLU A 89 18.17 -6.35 9.80
CA GLU A 89 18.67 -7.63 9.29
C GLU A 89 17.95 -8.85 9.87
N LYS A 90 17.07 -8.68 10.86
CA LYS A 90 16.26 -9.79 11.37
C LYS A 90 15.25 -10.22 10.31
N GLU A 91 14.99 -11.53 10.21
CA GLU A 91 14.10 -12.09 9.21
C GLU A 91 12.66 -12.26 9.70
N PHE A 92 11.72 -12.09 8.76
CA PHE A 92 10.31 -12.39 8.90
C PHE A 92 9.68 -12.78 7.57
N GLY A 93 9.05 -13.96 7.56
CA GLY A 93 8.44 -14.50 6.34
C GLY A 93 9.48 -14.72 5.23
N GLY A 94 10.69 -15.13 5.60
CA GLY A 94 11.79 -15.42 4.66
C GLY A 94 12.49 -14.20 4.06
N LYS A 95 12.26 -12.99 4.59
CA LYS A 95 12.97 -11.77 4.20
C LYS A 95 13.24 -10.87 5.40
N GLU A 96 14.30 -10.09 5.33
CA GLU A 96 14.65 -9.06 6.32
C GLU A 96 13.49 -8.06 6.53
N TYR A 97 13.28 -7.59 7.77
CA TYR A 97 12.14 -6.71 8.11
C TYR A 97 12.09 -5.45 7.25
N TRP A 98 13.24 -4.82 7.04
CA TRP A 98 13.32 -3.57 6.30
C TRP A 98 12.84 -3.73 4.84
N LYS A 99 12.96 -4.93 4.25
CA LYS A 99 12.55 -5.20 2.85
C LYS A 99 11.03 -5.16 2.65
N HIS A 100 10.23 -5.28 3.71
CA HIS A 100 8.76 -5.23 3.62
C HIS A 100 8.21 -3.82 3.43
N PHE A 101 8.95 -2.79 3.87
CA PHE A 101 8.55 -1.38 3.85
C PHE A 101 9.73 -0.48 3.47
N ARG A 102 10.57 -0.96 2.55
CA ARG A 102 11.84 -0.34 2.17
C ARG A 102 11.66 1.09 1.66
N GLU A 103 10.56 1.38 0.99
CA GLU A 103 10.16 2.69 0.52
C GLU A 103 9.85 3.68 1.65
N LEU A 104 9.44 3.19 2.81
CA LEU A 104 9.14 4.05 3.96
C LEU A 104 10.41 4.42 4.72
N ILE A 105 11.38 3.49 4.84
CA ILE A 105 12.51 3.61 5.76
C ILE A 105 13.86 3.88 5.08
N SER A 106 14.04 3.50 3.81
CA SER A 106 15.31 3.67 3.11
C SER A 106 15.25 4.83 2.11
N PRO A 107 16.10 5.87 2.25
CA PRO A 107 16.09 7.03 1.35
C PRO A 107 16.24 6.65 -0.13
N LYS A 108 17.16 5.73 -0.46
CA LYS A 108 17.40 5.30 -1.86
C LYS A 108 16.21 4.55 -2.46
N TRP A 109 15.51 3.75 -1.66
CA TRP A 109 14.30 3.05 -2.10
C TRP A 109 13.11 3.99 -2.18
N ASN A 110 12.98 4.95 -1.26
CA ASN A 110 11.99 6.01 -1.34
C ASN A 110 12.13 6.82 -2.63
N LYS A 111 13.37 7.21 -2.99
CA LYS A 111 13.64 7.90 -4.26
C LYS A 111 13.14 7.13 -5.48
N GLY A 112 13.45 5.82 -5.55
CA GLY A 112 12.97 4.95 -6.62
C GLY A 112 11.44 4.81 -6.64
N PHE A 113 10.83 4.68 -5.45
CA PHE A 113 9.38 4.61 -5.28
C PHE A 113 8.68 5.89 -5.76
N ILE A 114 9.16 7.07 -5.33
CA ILE A 114 8.64 8.36 -5.76
C ILE A 114 8.84 8.58 -7.25
N GLN A 115 10.00 8.22 -7.81
CA GLN A 115 10.23 8.31 -9.25
C GLN A 115 9.22 7.47 -10.04
N ARG A 116 8.95 6.24 -9.58
CA ARG A 116 7.97 5.37 -10.23
C ARG A 116 6.56 5.97 -10.21
N ILE A 117 6.15 6.57 -9.10
CA ILE A 117 4.86 7.27 -9.02
C ILE A 117 4.85 8.50 -9.95
N LYS A 118 5.96 9.26 -10.03
CA LYS A 118 6.10 10.43 -10.92
C LYS A 118 5.96 10.08 -12.40
N GLU A 119 6.36 8.88 -12.81
CA GLU A 119 6.14 8.39 -14.17
C GLU A 119 4.65 8.21 -14.48
N GLU A 120 3.84 7.84 -13.49
CA GLU A 120 2.39 7.61 -13.63
C GLU A 120 1.57 8.89 -13.43
N ASN A 121 2.01 9.76 -12.53
CA ASN A 121 1.41 11.05 -12.28
C ASN A 121 2.50 12.04 -11.91
N LYS A 122 2.81 13.00 -12.79
CA LYS A 122 3.88 14.00 -12.52
C LYS A 122 3.47 15.07 -11.51
N ASN A 123 2.17 15.22 -11.27
CA ASN A 123 1.62 16.36 -10.54
C ASN A 123 1.36 16.08 -9.06
N PHE A 124 1.50 14.84 -8.59
CA PHE A 124 1.24 14.54 -7.18
C PHE A 124 2.25 15.23 -6.27
N LYS A 125 1.75 15.65 -5.12
CA LYS A 125 2.56 16.16 -4.00
C LYS A 125 2.25 15.42 -2.72
N ASN A 126 1.18 14.66 -2.70
CA ASN A 126 0.63 14.05 -1.51
C ASN A 126 0.41 12.55 -1.72
N ILE A 127 0.82 11.74 -0.74
CA ILE A 127 0.59 10.30 -0.71
C ILE A 127 -0.30 9.95 0.46
N LYS A 128 -1.36 9.20 0.17
CA LYS A 128 -2.09 8.41 1.16
C LYS A 128 -1.60 6.97 1.08
N TYR A 129 -1.01 6.46 2.16
CA TYR A 129 -0.46 5.11 2.20
C TYR A 129 -1.37 4.19 3.02
N ILE A 130 -1.81 3.08 2.45
CA ILE A 130 -2.72 2.14 3.08
C ILE A 130 -2.08 0.75 3.05
N ILE A 131 -1.98 0.10 4.21
CA ILE A 131 -1.65 -1.31 4.30
C ILE A 131 -2.97 -2.08 4.28
N LEU A 132 -3.20 -2.82 3.19
CA LEU A 132 -4.36 -3.70 3.07
C LEU A 132 -3.97 -5.08 3.61
N SER A 133 -4.64 -5.56 4.66
CA SER A 133 -4.37 -6.86 5.26
C SER A 133 -5.64 -7.70 5.42
N LEU A 134 -5.48 -9.01 5.65
CA LEU A 134 -6.64 -9.86 5.99
C LEU A 134 -7.29 -9.40 7.30
N TYR A 135 -6.45 -9.16 8.30
CA TYR A 135 -6.76 -8.50 9.56
C TYR A 135 -5.47 -7.94 10.18
N ALA A 136 -5.58 -7.10 11.19
CA ALA A 136 -4.46 -6.50 11.88
C ALA A 136 -4.57 -6.60 13.40
N LYS A 137 -3.40 -6.71 14.04
CA LYS A 137 -3.20 -6.72 15.49
C LYS A 137 -2.53 -5.41 15.89
N ASN A 138 -2.82 -4.94 17.11
CA ASN A 138 -2.20 -3.75 17.71
C ASN A 138 -2.29 -2.51 16.79
N LYS A 139 -3.45 -2.28 16.17
CA LYS A 139 -3.65 -1.25 15.13
C LYS A 139 -3.24 0.15 15.59
N GLU A 140 -3.38 0.44 16.87
CA GLU A 140 -2.99 1.70 17.49
C GLU A 140 -1.51 2.05 17.24
N SER A 141 -0.63 1.06 17.08
CA SER A 141 0.79 1.28 16.79
C SER A 141 1.04 1.86 15.39
N ILE A 142 0.06 1.85 14.47
CA ILE A 142 0.25 2.52 13.17
C ILE A 142 0.43 4.03 13.30
N LEU A 143 -0.11 4.63 14.38
CA LEU A 143 0.06 6.05 14.67
C LEU A 143 1.53 6.40 14.95
N GLU A 144 2.33 5.43 15.39
CA GLU A 144 3.76 5.63 15.62
C GLU A 144 4.54 5.76 14.30
N TRP A 145 4.09 5.08 13.24
CA TRP A 145 4.72 5.19 11.92
C TRP A 145 4.45 6.55 11.31
N GLN A 146 3.22 7.08 11.49
CA GLN A 146 2.87 8.43 11.02
C GLN A 146 3.72 9.52 11.68
N LYS A 147 4.24 9.27 12.89
CA LYS A 147 5.10 10.20 13.65
C LYS A 147 6.59 9.92 13.47
N ASN A 148 6.95 8.80 12.84
CA ASN A 148 8.33 8.35 12.70
C ASN A 148 9.11 9.33 11.83
N GLN A 149 10.14 9.95 12.41
CA GLN A 149 10.92 10.99 11.74
C GLN A 149 11.70 10.46 10.54
N ILE A 150 12.13 9.20 10.55
CA ILE A 150 12.84 8.60 9.40
C ILE A 150 11.89 8.54 8.21
N ILE A 151 10.67 8.04 8.42
CA ILE A 151 9.65 7.96 7.37
C ILE A 151 9.33 9.36 6.85
N LEU A 152 9.00 10.29 7.74
CA LEU A 152 8.64 11.66 7.35
C LEU A 152 9.78 12.37 6.59
N GLN A 153 11.03 12.19 7.02
CA GLN A 153 12.20 12.78 6.36
C GLN A 153 12.42 12.18 4.96
N ASN A 154 12.23 10.87 4.77
CA ASN A 154 12.38 10.24 3.46
C ASN A 154 11.45 10.88 2.42
N PHE A 155 10.16 11.05 2.74
CA PHE A 155 9.21 11.71 1.83
C PHE A 155 9.51 13.21 1.67
N LYS A 156 9.88 13.91 2.76
CA LYS A 156 10.23 15.33 2.71
C LYS A 156 11.42 15.62 1.81
N ASN A 157 12.44 14.75 1.83
CA ASN A 157 13.63 14.89 0.97
C ASN A 157 13.28 14.84 -0.53
N GLU A 158 12.20 14.16 -0.90
CA GLU A 158 11.69 14.06 -2.26
C GLU A 158 10.65 15.15 -2.60
N ASN A 159 10.44 16.11 -1.69
CA ASN A 159 9.40 17.15 -1.74
C ASN A 159 7.97 16.59 -1.87
N ILE A 160 7.72 15.46 -1.22
CA ILE A 160 6.41 14.80 -1.16
C ILE A 160 5.92 14.80 0.29
N ASN A 161 4.62 15.05 0.49
CA ASN A 161 3.98 14.92 1.78
C ASN A 161 3.34 13.53 1.91
N LEU A 162 3.70 12.80 2.95
CA LEU A 162 2.96 11.61 3.36
C LEU A 162 1.80 12.06 4.26
N LEU A 163 0.57 12.05 3.74
CA LEU A 163 -0.61 12.56 4.46
C LEU A 163 -1.05 11.61 5.56
N SER A 164 -1.05 10.30 5.29
CA SER A 164 -1.43 9.29 6.28
C SER A 164 -0.83 7.92 5.95
N ILE A 165 -0.69 7.11 7.00
CA ILE A 165 -0.42 5.67 6.94
C ILE A 165 -1.57 4.97 7.65
N GLU A 166 -2.39 4.24 6.91
CA GLU A 166 -3.61 3.62 7.43
C GLU A 166 -3.55 2.09 7.30
N ILE A 167 -4.30 1.40 8.16
CA ILE A 167 -4.57 -0.03 7.99
C ILE A 167 -6.00 -0.19 7.51
N LEU A 168 -6.18 -0.90 6.39
CA LEU A 168 -7.47 -1.36 5.92
C LEU A 168 -7.52 -2.89 6.04
N GLU A 169 -8.49 -3.42 6.77
CA GLU A 169 -8.70 -4.87 6.82
C GLU A 169 -9.67 -5.32 5.72
N LEU A 170 -9.51 -6.53 5.22
CA LEU A 170 -10.37 -7.10 4.18
C LEU A 170 -11.85 -7.06 4.58
N LYS A 171 -12.16 -7.29 5.87
CA LYS A 171 -13.55 -7.20 6.35
C LYS A 171 -14.14 -5.80 6.22
N ASP A 172 -13.33 -4.75 6.38
CA ASP A 172 -13.78 -3.36 6.32
C ASP A 172 -14.02 -2.97 4.86
N LEU A 173 -13.16 -3.43 3.95
CA LEU A 173 -13.36 -3.33 2.51
C LEU A 173 -14.67 -4.02 2.07
N ILE A 174 -14.91 -5.27 2.51
CA ILE A 174 -16.13 -6.01 2.17
C ILE A 174 -17.39 -5.29 2.70
N LYS A 175 -17.33 -4.70 3.89
CA LYS A 175 -18.44 -3.92 4.45
C LYS A 175 -18.73 -2.66 3.63
N ASP A 176 -17.69 -1.98 3.16
CA ASP A 176 -17.79 -0.74 2.38
C ASP A 176 -18.37 -0.96 0.97
N ILE A 177 -18.26 -2.17 0.42
CA ILE A 177 -18.92 -2.53 -0.85
C ILE A 177 -20.43 -2.36 -0.72
N ASN A 178 -20.96 -1.34 -1.38
CA ASN A 178 -22.36 -0.97 -1.24
C ASN A 178 -23.25 -1.79 -2.17
N ILE A 179 -24.45 -2.14 -1.71
CA ILE A 179 -25.51 -2.76 -2.54
C ILE A 179 -26.33 -1.67 -3.23
N LYS A 180 -25.76 -0.48 -3.48
CA LYS A 180 -26.53 0.56 -4.15
C LYS A 180 -26.75 0.11 -5.60
N SER A 181 -28.03 0.02 -5.96
CA SER A 181 -28.51 -0.09 -7.33
C SER A 181 -28.03 1.15 -8.09
N SER A 182 -26.85 1.03 -8.66
CA SER A 182 -26.41 1.89 -9.75
C SER A 182 -27.18 1.44 -11.00
N ASP A 183 -27.71 2.38 -11.77
CA ASP A 183 -28.27 2.08 -13.11
C ASP A 183 -27.18 1.58 -14.09
N TYR A 184 -25.91 1.68 -13.69
CA TYR A 184 -24.76 1.15 -14.40
C TYR A 184 -24.37 -0.23 -13.86
N VAL A 185 -24.05 -1.11 -14.80
CA VAL A 185 -23.50 -2.44 -14.52
C VAL A 185 -22.12 -2.28 -13.87
N GLU A 186 -21.97 -2.77 -12.64
CA GLU A 186 -20.68 -2.90 -11.96
C GLU A 186 -19.72 -3.69 -12.85
N ASN A 187 -18.46 -3.28 -13.00
CA ASN A 187 -17.53 -3.93 -13.94
C ASN A 187 -16.65 -5.01 -13.29
N SER A 188 -16.58 -5.06 -11.97
CA SER A 188 -15.83 -6.11 -11.26
C SER A 188 -16.69 -7.34 -10.93
N ASP A 189 -16.21 -8.52 -11.34
CA ASP A 189 -16.83 -9.80 -10.98
C ASP A 189 -16.76 -10.08 -9.47
N PHE A 190 -15.69 -9.65 -8.78
CA PHE A 190 -15.60 -9.77 -7.32
C PHE A 190 -16.69 -8.93 -6.64
N ILE A 191 -16.90 -7.69 -7.09
CA ILE A 191 -17.92 -6.81 -6.50
C ILE A 191 -19.33 -7.34 -6.77
N ARG A 192 -19.62 -7.78 -8.00
CA ARG A 192 -20.89 -8.45 -8.34
C ARG A 192 -21.13 -9.66 -7.45
N MET A 193 -20.11 -10.49 -7.24
CA MET A 193 -20.22 -11.65 -6.35
C MET A 193 -20.56 -11.23 -4.91
N ILE A 194 -19.86 -10.24 -4.35
CA ILE A 194 -20.15 -9.75 -3.00
C ILE A 194 -21.56 -9.18 -2.90
N GLN A 195 -22.03 -8.43 -3.90
CA GLN A 195 -23.40 -7.92 -3.96
C GLN A 195 -24.43 -9.06 -3.95
N ILE A 196 -24.22 -10.12 -4.72
CA ILE A 196 -25.08 -11.31 -4.72
C ILE A 196 -25.09 -11.99 -3.35
N LEU A 197 -23.91 -12.20 -2.75
CA LEU A 197 -23.79 -12.86 -1.43
C LEU A 197 -24.44 -12.04 -0.30
N LYS A 198 -24.40 -10.71 -0.38
CA LYS A 198 -25.12 -9.82 0.53
C LYS A 198 -26.64 -9.90 0.29
N ALA A 199 -27.07 -9.84 -0.97
CA ALA A 199 -28.48 -9.95 -1.34
C ALA A 199 -29.09 -11.30 -0.92
N SER A 200 -28.30 -12.37 -0.95
CA SER A 200 -28.69 -13.71 -0.49
C SER A 200 -28.59 -13.91 1.03
N ARG A 201 -28.22 -12.87 1.80
CA ARG A 201 -28.02 -12.91 3.26
C ARG A 201 -26.97 -13.94 3.73
N ILE A 202 -26.00 -14.26 2.88
CA ILE A 202 -24.83 -15.08 3.26
C ILE A 202 -23.79 -14.18 3.94
N LEU A 203 -23.63 -12.96 3.44
CA LEU A 203 -22.81 -11.91 4.05
C LEU A 203 -23.74 -10.87 4.68
N ASN A 204 -23.52 -10.57 5.96
CA ASN A 204 -24.24 -9.52 6.69
C ASN A 204 -23.43 -8.22 6.71
#